data_AF-A0A846Y2E4-F1
#
_entry.id   AF-A0A846Y2E4-F1
#
_cell.length_a   1.000
_cell.length_b   1.000
_cell.length_c   1.000
_cell.angle_alpha   90.00
_cell.angle_beta   90.00
_cell.angle_gamma   90.00
#
_symmetry.space_group_name_H-M   'P 1'
#
loop_
_entity.id
_entity.type
_entity.pdbx_description
1 polymer ?
#
loop_
_entity_poly.entity_id
_entity_poly.type
_entity_poly.pdbx_seq_one_letter_code
_entity_poly.pdbx_strand_id
1 'polypeptide(L)'
;MARYIIITLTKAGVRARARLLDEQAPHTCAAVWDALPQEGDAFHAKYARNEVYTLVPRITAAPHRENPTVTPIPGDVCLFDFEPWEIGNPAYGYDPGSAAHDAQGATDLALFYDRNNLLINGDMGWVPGNVFATVTEGLPELAAACNTLWLRGVEGETLSFTREAE
;
A
#
# COMPACT_ATOMS: atom_id res chain seq x y z
N MET A 1 -18.43 -15.23 -1.33
CA MET A 1 -18.14 -14.84 -2.73
C MET A 1 -16.83 -14.07 -2.73
N ALA A 2 -16.01 -14.19 -3.79
CA ALA A 2 -14.75 -13.45 -3.85
C ALA A 2 -15.03 -11.94 -4.00
N ARG A 3 -14.39 -11.13 -3.14
CA ARG A 3 -14.46 -9.66 -3.19
C ARG A 3 -13.26 -9.11 -3.94
N TYR A 4 -13.47 -8.00 -4.63
CA TYR A 4 -12.45 -7.36 -5.44
C TYR A 4 -12.37 -5.87 -5.15
N ILE A 5 -11.17 -5.32 -5.28
CA ILE A 5 -10.90 -3.89 -5.19
C ILE A 5 -10.25 -3.41 -6.49
N ILE A 6 -10.49 -2.16 -6.83
CA ILE A 6 -9.83 -1.46 -7.93
C ILE A 6 -8.78 -0.54 -7.34
N ILE A 7 -7.55 -0.71 -7.80
CA ILE A 7 -6.39 0.10 -7.45
C ILE A 7 -6.12 1.03 -8.63
N THR A 8 -6.09 2.34 -8.42
CA THR A 8 -5.92 3.32 -9.50
C THR A 8 -4.84 4.34 -9.18
N LEU A 9 -3.90 4.52 -10.11
CA LEU A 9 -3.07 5.71 -10.22
C LEU A 9 -3.88 6.76 -10.99
N THR A 10 -4.43 7.73 -10.28
CA THR A 10 -5.55 8.57 -10.75
C THR A 10 -5.14 9.53 -11.88
N LYS A 11 -3.96 10.15 -11.79
CA LYS A 11 -3.41 11.06 -12.80
C LYS A 11 -2.87 10.28 -13.99
N ALA A 12 -2.21 9.14 -13.76
CA ALA A 12 -1.79 8.25 -14.84
C ALA A 12 -2.98 7.58 -15.57
N GLY A 13 -4.15 7.50 -14.94
CA GLY A 13 -5.34 6.84 -15.49
C GLY A 13 -5.18 5.32 -15.62
N VAL A 14 -4.27 4.73 -14.85
CA VAL A 14 -3.97 3.28 -14.88
C VAL A 14 -4.65 2.61 -13.70
N ARG A 15 -5.33 1.49 -13.98
CA ARG A 15 -6.08 0.71 -13.00
C ARG A 15 -5.68 -0.75 -13.03
N ALA A 16 -5.75 -1.38 -11.87
CA ALA A 16 -5.60 -2.81 -11.72
C ALA A 16 -6.69 -3.35 -10.80
N ARG A 17 -7.07 -4.61 -11.02
CA ARG A 17 -8.06 -5.31 -10.22
C ARG A 17 -7.34 -6.28 -9.29
N ALA A 18 -7.64 -6.21 -8.00
CA ALA A 18 -7.08 -7.11 -7.00
C ALA A 18 -8.17 -7.88 -6.27
N ARG A 19 -7.93 -9.17 -6.06
CA ARG A 19 -8.80 -10.06 -5.29
C ARG A 19 -8.41 -10.00 -3.82
N LEU A 20 -9.39 -9.78 -2.94
CA LEU A 20 -9.15 -9.87 -1.50
C LEU A 20 -8.84 -11.31 -1.08
N LEU A 21 -7.88 -11.47 -0.17
CA LEU A 21 -7.44 -12.75 0.38
C LEU A 21 -8.24 -13.10 1.65
N ASP A 22 -9.58 -13.10 1.53
CA ASP A 22 -10.52 -13.27 2.66
C ASP A 22 -10.29 -14.57 3.47
N GLU A 23 -9.69 -15.59 2.87
CA GLU A 23 -9.35 -16.85 3.55
C GLU A 23 -8.05 -16.76 4.35
N GLN A 24 -7.06 -16.01 3.86
CA GLN A 24 -5.72 -15.94 4.47
C GLN A 24 -5.58 -14.75 5.43
N ALA A 25 -6.26 -13.64 5.14
CA ALA A 25 -6.22 -12.40 5.89
C ALA A 25 -7.64 -11.84 6.18
N PRO A 26 -8.53 -12.61 6.81
CA PRO A 26 -9.94 -12.23 6.99
C PRO A 26 -10.12 -10.91 7.75
N HIS A 27 -9.33 -10.65 8.79
CA HIS A 27 -9.51 -9.46 9.62
C HIS A 27 -8.99 -8.19 8.92
N THR A 28 -7.84 -8.29 8.25
CA THR A 28 -7.27 -7.20 7.44
C THR A 28 -8.19 -6.89 6.26
N CYS A 29 -8.69 -7.92 5.56
CA CYS A 29 -9.62 -7.72 4.45
C CYS A 29 -10.94 -7.07 4.91
N ALA A 30 -11.48 -7.45 6.08
CA ALA A 30 -12.68 -6.82 6.62
C ALA A 30 -12.43 -5.33 6.97
N ALA A 31 -11.36 -5.05 7.71
CA ALA A 31 -11.01 -3.70 8.14
C ALA A 31 -10.77 -2.75 6.95
N VAL A 32 -10.01 -3.20 5.95
CA VAL A 32 -9.77 -2.42 4.73
C VAL A 32 -11.08 -2.22 3.99
N TRP A 33 -11.85 -3.29 3.74
CA TRP A 33 -13.09 -3.20 2.97
C TRP A 33 -14.08 -2.19 3.57
N ASP A 34 -14.26 -2.20 4.88
CA ASP A 34 -15.17 -1.30 5.60
C ASP A 34 -14.68 0.16 5.57
N ALA A 35 -13.37 0.37 5.48
CA ALA A 35 -12.76 1.68 5.33
C ALA A 35 -12.78 2.22 3.88
N LEU A 36 -12.96 1.38 2.86
CA LEU A 36 -12.98 1.86 1.46
C LEU A 36 -14.17 2.82 1.19
N PRO A 37 -13.98 3.86 0.35
CA PRO A 37 -12.78 4.15 -0.45
C PRO A 37 -11.65 4.80 0.36
N GLN A 38 -10.41 4.56 -0.08
CA GLN A 38 -9.21 5.16 0.48
C GLN A 38 -8.37 5.75 -0.65
N GLU A 39 -7.83 6.95 -0.45
CA GLU A 39 -7.00 7.65 -1.43
C GLU A 39 -6.05 8.61 -0.71
N GLY A 40 -4.82 8.70 -1.21
CA GLY A 40 -3.84 9.68 -0.78
C GLY A 40 -2.76 9.88 -1.83
N ASP A 41 -1.81 10.76 -1.53
CA ASP A 41 -0.64 10.99 -2.39
C ASP A 41 0.11 9.68 -2.63
N ALA A 42 0.51 9.46 -3.89
CA ALA A 42 1.31 8.29 -4.25
C ALA A 42 2.77 8.53 -3.88
N PHE A 43 3.42 7.51 -3.32
CA PHE A 43 4.84 7.51 -3.03
C PHE A 43 5.50 6.30 -3.68
N HIS A 44 6.72 6.48 -4.20
CA HIS A 44 7.56 5.37 -4.57
C HIS A 44 8.51 5.04 -3.41
N ALA A 45 8.61 3.77 -3.07
CA ALA A 45 9.41 3.33 -1.94
C ALA A 45 10.90 3.63 -2.11
N LYS A 46 11.55 3.96 -0.99
CA LYS A 46 13.00 4.19 -0.92
C LYS A 46 13.79 2.92 -0.61
N TYR A 47 13.23 2.01 0.19
CA TYR A 47 13.93 0.79 0.65
C TYR A 47 13.33 -0.52 0.13
N ALA A 48 12.01 -0.63 -0.01
CA ALA A 48 11.36 -1.89 -0.38
C ALA A 48 11.44 -2.23 -1.87
N ARG A 49 12.16 -1.44 -2.65
CA ARG A 49 12.39 -1.61 -4.09
C ARG A 49 11.16 -1.35 -4.96
N ASN A 50 10.47 -2.38 -5.44
CA ASN A 50 9.42 -2.24 -6.46
C ASN A 50 8.05 -2.02 -5.81
N GLU A 51 7.91 -0.93 -5.09
CA GLU A 51 6.73 -0.59 -4.28
C GLU A 51 6.25 0.84 -4.59
N VAL A 52 4.95 0.95 -4.80
CA VAL A 52 4.21 2.23 -4.76
C VAL A 52 3.14 2.10 -3.68
N TYR A 53 3.02 3.13 -2.85
CA TYR A 53 2.12 3.12 -1.70
C TYR A 53 1.47 4.48 -1.48
N THR A 54 0.51 4.52 -0.57
CA THR A 54 -0.06 5.75 -0.03
C THR A 54 -0.26 5.63 1.47
N LEU A 55 -0.24 6.78 2.16
CA LEU A 55 -0.52 6.87 3.58
C LEU A 55 -1.92 7.43 3.79
N VAL A 56 -2.72 6.69 4.56
CA VAL A 56 -4.09 7.07 4.90
C VAL A 56 -4.26 7.14 6.41
N PRO A 57 -5.34 7.78 6.92
CA PRO A 57 -5.66 7.72 8.35
C PRO A 57 -5.63 6.28 8.85
N ARG A 58 -5.06 6.07 10.03
CA ARG A 58 -4.82 4.74 10.58
C ARG A 58 -6.13 3.93 10.67
N ILE A 59 -6.15 2.76 10.05
CA ILE A 59 -7.26 1.81 10.07
C ILE A 59 -7.14 0.95 11.32
N THR A 60 -7.54 1.48 12.47
CA THR A 60 -7.33 0.84 13.79
C THR A 60 -8.06 -0.49 13.98
N ALA A 61 -8.99 -0.84 13.08
CA ALA A 61 -9.68 -2.12 13.08
C ALA A 61 -8.84 -3.26 12.47
N ALA A 62 -7.80 -2.93 11.68
CA ALA A 62 -6.91 -3.93 11.10
C ALA A 62 -6.00 -4.53 12.19
N PRO A 63 -5.70 -5.84 12.15
CA PRO A 63 -4.77 -6.44 13.09
C PRO A 63 -3.34 -5.96 12.80
N HIS A 64 -2.53 -5.84 13.84
CA HIS A 64 -1.11 -5.47 13.69
C HIS A 64 -0.34 -6.48 12.81
N ARG A 65 -0.73 -7.76 12.79
CA ARG A 65 -0.10 -8.77 11.92
C ARG A 65 -1.08 -9.87 11.51
N GLU A 66 -1.18 -10.12 10.21
CA GLU A 66 -2.00 -11.18 9.61
C GLU A 66 -1.50 -11.45 8.18
N ASN A 67 -1.30 -12.72 7.82
CA ASN A 67 -0.70 -13.11 6.53
C ASN A 67 0.58 -12.30 6.16
N PRO A 68 1.59 -12.21 7.05
CA PRO A 68 2.70 -11.29 6.87
C PRO A 68 3.72 -11.78 5.85
N THR A 69 4.36 -10.84 5.16
CA THR A 69 5.57 -11.08 4.36
C THR A 69 6.65 -10.05 4.67
N VAL A 70 7.91 -10.46 4.53
CA VAL A 70 9.07 -9.55 4.41
C VAL A 70 9.75 -9.64 3.04
N THR A 71 9.20 -10.47 2.16
CA THR A 71 9.67 -10.74 0.79
C THR A 71 8.49 -10.67 -0.17
N PRO A 72 7.83 -9.51 -0.30
CA PRO A 72 6.63 -9.37 -1.12
C PRO A 72 6.95 -9.65 -2.59
N ILE A 73 5.98 -10.22 -3.29
CA ILE A 73 6.08 -10.69 -4.68
C ILE A 73 5.24 -9.81 -5.63
N PRO A 74 5.43 -9.90 -6.96
CA PRO A 74 4.63 -9.13 -7.91
C PRO A 74 3.14 -9.40 -7.75
N GLY A 75 2.36 -8.33 -7.59
CA GLY A 75 0.92 -8.36 -7.40
C GLY A 75 0.49 -8.38 -5.93
N ASP A 76 1.40 -8.45 -4.96
CA ASP A 76 1.03 -8.31 -3.55
C ASP A 76 0.50 -6.91 -3.26
N VAL A 77 -0.59 -6.86 -2.50
CA VAL A 77 -1.12 -5.64 -1.90
C VAL A 77 -1.03 -5.79 -0.39
N CYS A 78 -0.24 -4.92 0.24
CA CYS A 78 0.11 -5.00 1.64
C CYS A 78 -0.52 -3.86 2.44
N LEU A 79 -0.85 -4.15 3.69
CA LEU A 79 -1.17 -3.16 4.72
C LEU A 79 -0.05 -3.15 5.75
N PHE A 80 0.43 -1.96 6.10
CA PHE A 80 1.27 -1.74 7.28
C PHE A 80 0.58 -0.81 8.26
N ASP A 81 0.67 -1.16 9.54
CA ASP A 81 0.17 -0.37 10.64
C ASP A 81 1.36 0.28 11.36
N PHE A 82 1.53 1.60 11.19
CA PHE A 82 2.64 2.33 11.77
C PHE A 82 2.20 3.21 12.93
N GLU A 83 2.95 3.17 14.01
CA GLU A 83 2.86 4.16 15.08
C GLU A 83 3.40 5.53 14.62
N PRO A 84 2.99 6.66 15.24
CA PRO A 84 3.43 8.00 14.84
C PRO A 84 4.95 8.16 14.75
N TRP A 85 5.68 7.54 15.68
CA TRP A 85 7.13 7.64 15.76
C TRP A 85 7.87 6.75 14.76
N GLU A 86 7.19 5.76 14.17
CA GLU A 86 7.78 4.88 13.16
C GLU A 86 7.79 5.57 11.79
N ILE A 87 6.65 6.14 11.37
CA ILE A 87 6.47 6.69 10.01
C ILE A 87 6.72 8.20 9.92
N GLY A 88 6.44 8.97 10.99
CA GLY A 88 6.65 10.42 11.05
C GLY A 88 8.09 10.84 11.32
N ASN A 89 9.05 9.90 11.28
CA ASN A 89 10.42 10.16 11.67
C ASN A 89 11.22 10.90 10.57
N PRO A 90 12.30 11.64 10.92
CA PRO A 90 13.05 12.45 9.95
C PRO A 90 13.69 11.67 8.79
N ALA A 91 13.97 10.36 8.95
CA ALA A 91 14.60 9.55 7.91
C ALA A 91 13.65 9.30 6.72
N TYR A 92 12.33 9.26 6.95
CA TYR A 92 11.34 9.16 5.88
C TYR A 92 11.24 10.48 5.09
N GLY A 93 11.26 11.61 5.80
CA GLY A 93 11.30 12.95 5.21
C GLY A 93 9.99 13.38 4.56
N TYR A 94 8.84 12.98 5.10
CA TYR A 94 7.53 13.46 4.66
C TYR A 94 7.28 14.92 5.07
N ASP A 95 6.49 15.63 4.26
CA ASP A 95 6.16 17.02 4.50
C ASP A 95 5.43 17.22 5.83
N PRO A 96 5.70 18.33 6.56
CA PRO A 96 4.96 18.69 7.75
C PRO A 96 3.46 18.78 7.47
N GLY A 97 2.65 18.08 8.26
CA GLY A 97 1.19 18.05 8.12
C GLY A 97 0.64 16.98 7.18
N SER A 98 1.48 16.14 6.58
CA SER A 98 1.04 14.93 5.88
C SER A 98 0.49 13.88 6.86
N ALA A 99 -0.22 12.87 6.32
CA ALA A 99 -0.77 11.75 7.12
C ALA A 99 0.28 11.01 7.95
N ALA A 100 1.56 11.03 7.54
CA ALA A 100 2.67 10.44 8.29
C ALA A 100 2.89 11.08 9.68
N HIS A 101 2.47 12.32 9.89
CA HIS A 101 2.67 13.06 11.14
C HIS A 101 1.42 13.07 12.04
N ASP A 102 0.41 12.25 11.73
CA ASP A 102 -0.79 12.15 12.56
C ASP A 102 -0.48 11.57 13.95
N ALA A 103 -1.15 12.07 14.99
CA ALA A 103 -0.94 11.65 16.36
C ALA A 103 -1.35 10.19 16.64
N GLN A 104 -2.19 9.59 15.78
CA GLN A 104 -2.57 8.18 15.86
C GLN A 104 -1.66 7.25 15.05
N GLY A 105 -0.80 7.82 14.20
CA GLY A 105 0.00 7.08 13.23
C GLY A 105 -0.72 7.00 11.89
N ALA A 106 -0.25 6.13 11.01
CA ALA A 106 -0.78 6.01 9.66
C ALA A 106 -0.90 4.55 9.23
N THR A 107 -1.83 4.30 8.32
CA THR A 107 -1.86 3.04 7.58
C THR A 107 -1.23 3.25 6.22
N ASP A 108 -0.25 2.42 5.91
CA ASP A 108 0.36 2.32 4.60
C ASP A 108 -0.36 1.24 3.79
N LEU A 109 -0.93 1.63 2.66
CA LEU A 109 -1.47 0.71 1.66
C LEU A 109 -0.51 0.65 0.47
N ALA A 110 0.20 -0.47 0.37
CA ALA A 110 1.27 -0.68 -0.58
C ALA A 110 0.91 -1.69 -1.66
N LEU A 111 1.49 -1.48 -2.84
CA LEU A 111 1.42 -2.35 -4.00
C LEU A 111 2.83 -2.72 -4.45
N PHE A 112 3.11 -4.02 -4.58
CA PHE A 112 4.36 -4.53 -5.11
C PHE A 112 4.21 -4.92 -6.57
N TYR A 113 4.91 -4.21 -7.47
CA TYR A 113 4.70 -4.36 -8.91
C TYR A 113 5.77 -5.22 -9.60
N ASP A 114 6.84 -5.59 -8.92
CA ASP A 114 7.89 -6.49 -9.41
C ASP A 114 8.57 -7.26 -8.25
N ARG A 115 9.62 -8.03 -8.52
CA ARG A 115 10.21 -9.05 -7.62
C ARG A 115 11.50 -8.60 -6.92
N ASN A 116 12.03 -9.49 -6.09
CA ASN A 116 13.30 -9.35 -5.37
C ASN A 116 13.30 -8.15 -4.41
N ASN A 117 12.18 -7.98 -3.72
CA ASN A 117 11.94 -6.96 -2.70
C ASN A 117 12.32 -7.50 -1.33
N LEU A 118 12.76 -6.60 -0.45
CA LEU A 118 12.99 -6.90 0.97
C LEU A 118 12.36 -5.77 1.79
N LEU A 119 11.46 -6.14 2.70
CA LEU A 119 10.90 -5.19 3.64
C LEU A 119 11.80 -5.05 4.85
N ILE A 120 12.90 -4.33 4.63
CA ILE A 120 13.92 -4.03 5.64
C ILE A 120 14.37 -2.58 5.52
N ASN A 121 14.47 -1.88 6.64
CA ASN A 121 15.00 -0.52 6.68
C ASN A 121 16.04 -0.35 7.81
N GLY A 122 16.71 0.80 7.83
CA GLY A 122 17.72 1.14 8.83
C GLY A 122 17.14 1.58 10.18
N ASP A 123 15.82 1.77 10.27
CA ASP A 123 15.16 2.31 11.46
C ASP A 123 14.77 1.18 12.42
N MET A 124 14.11 0.15 11.89
CA MET A 124 13.50 -0.94 12.66
C MET A 124 13.97 -2.34 12.24
N GLY A 125 14.78 -2.44 11.20
CA GLY A 125 15.14 -3.73 10.60
C GLY A 125 13.98 -4.26 9.77
N TRP A 126 13.50 -5.48 10.04
CA TRP A 126 12.42 -6.08 9.27
C TRP A 126 11.08 -5.38 9.54
N VAL A 127 10.35 -5.04 8.47
CA VAL A 127 9.05 -4.36 8.51
C VAL A 127 7.98 -5.26 7.85
N PRO A 128 7.41 -6.25 8.55
CA PRO A 128 6.48 -7.18 7.94
C PRO A 128 5.15 -6.50 7.57
N GLY A 129 4.69 -6.68 6.33
CA GLY A 129 3.40 -6.18 5.85
C GLY A 129 2.37 -7.29 5.71
N ASN A 130 1.10 -6.98 5.99
CA ASN A 130 -0.01 -7.93 5.86
C ASN A 130 -0.45 -8.01 4.39
N VAL A 131 -0.20 -9.13 3.72
CA VAL A 131 -0.68 -9.33 2.34
C VAL A 131 -2.18 -9.61 2.40
N PHE A 132 -3.01 -8.66 1.95
CA PHE A 132 -4.46 -8.76 2.07
C PHE A 132 -5.18 -8.83 0.71
N ALA A 133 -4.51 -8.47 -0.38
CA ALA A 133 -5.05 -8.65 -1.72
C ALA A 133 -3.95 -9.08 -2.70
N THR A 134 -4.37 -9.66 -3.82
CA THR A 134 -3.48 -10.03 -4.92
C THR A 134 -4.02 -9.50 -6.24
N VAL A 135 -3.19 -8.79 -6.99
CA VAL A 135 -3.57 -8.24 -8.31
C VAL A 135 -3.80 -9.38 -9.28
N THR A 136 -5.00 -9.45 -9.86
CA THR A 136 -5.41 -10.47 -10.82
C THR A 136 -5.48 -9.96 -12.25
N GLU A 137 -5.65 -8.64 -12.46
CA GLU A 137 -5.73 -8.02 -13.78
C GLU A 137 -5.03 -6.66 -13.78
N GLY A 138 -4.36 -6.30 -14.88
CA GLY A 138 -3.74 -4.98 -15.07
C GLY A 138 -2.35 -4.81 -14.44
N LEU A 139 -1.71 -5.86 -13.92
CA LEU A 139 -0.37 -5.76 -13.31
C LEU A 139 0.71 -5.24 -14.28
N PRO A 140 0.80 -5.68 -15.55
CA PRO A 140 1.82 -5.16 -16.47
C PRO A 140 1.70 -3.65 -16.74
N GLU A 141 0.49 -3.15 -16.95
CA GLU A 141 0.20 -1.73 -17.18
C GLU A 141 0.51 -0.90 -15.93
N LEU A 142 0.11 -1.42 -14.75
CA LEU A 142 0.40 -0.82 -13.46
C LEU A 142 1.91 -0.75 -13.19
N ALA A 143 2.65 -1.83 -13.45
CA ALA A 143 4.11 -1.85 -13.31
C ALA A 143 4.82 -0.85 -14.24
N ALA A 144 4.33 -0.67 -15.48
CA ALA A 144 4.85 0.35 -16.39
C ALA A 144 4.60 1.78 -15.86
N ALA A 145 3.43 2.02 -15.27
CA ALA A 145 3.10 3.29 -14.63
C ALA A 145 3.97 3.54 -13.39
N CYS A 146 4.15 2.55 -12.50
CA CYS A 146 5.02 2.64 -11.33
C CYS A 146 6.47 2.96 -11.71
N ASN A 147 7.02 2.31 -12.74
CA ASN A 147 8.36 2.63 -13.26
C ASN A 147 8.45 4.05 -13.82
N THR A 148 7.36 4.57 -14.40
CA THR A 148 7.31 5.96 -14.85
C THR A 148 7.31 6.92 -13.66
N LEU A 149 6.55 6.64 -12.60
CA LEU A 149 6.55 7.42 -11.37
C LEU A 149 7.93 7.45 -10.70
N TRP A 150 8.62 6.30 -10.65
CA TRP A 150 10.00 6.23 -10.17
C TRP A 150 10.93 7.15 -10.96
N LEU A 151 10.86 7.12 -12.29
CA LEU A 151 11.76 7.87 -13.16
C LEU A 151 11.42 9.37 -13.25
N ARG A 152 10.13 9.72 -13.16
CA ARG A 152 9.62 11.06 -13.49
C ARG A 152 9.01 11.80 -12.31
N GLY A 153 8.87 11.16 -11.15
CA GLY A 153 8.30 11.73 -9.93
C GLY A 153 6.81 11.41 -9.76
N VAL A 154 6.36 11.58 -8.52
CA VAL A 154 4.98 11.29 -8.05
C VAL A 154 4.13 12.54 -7.83
N GLU A 155 4.67 13.73 -8.11
CA GLU A 155 3.99 14.99 -7.79
C GLU A 155 2.59 15.09 -8.44
N GLY A 156 1.57 15.27 -7.58
CA GLY A 156 0.16 15.35 -7.96
C GLY A 156 -0.46 14.03 -8.44
N GLU A 157 0.23 12.89 -8.29
CA GLU A 157 -0.34 11.56 -8.48
C GLU A 157 -0.95 11.07 -7.16
N THR A 158 -2.15 10.49 -7.22
CA THR A 158 -2.76 9.82 -6.06
C THR A 158 -2.93 8.33 -6.35
N LEU A 159 -2.80 7.51 -5.31
CA LEU A 159 -3.08 6.08 -5.34
C LEU A 159 -4.40 5.86 -4.61
N SER A 160 -5.39 5.33 -5.31
CA SER A 160 -6.73 5.08 -4.78
C SER A 160 -7.05 3.59 -4.72
N PHE A 161 -7.79 3.21 -3.69
CA PHE A 161 -8.34 1.88 -3.47
C PHE A 161 -9.86 2.02 -3.34
N THR A 162 -10.62 1.31 -4.18
CA THR A 162 -12.08 1.36 -4.18
C THR A 162 -12.66 -0.04 -4.28
N ARG A 163 -13.89 -0.25 -3.80
CA ARG A 163 -14.62 -1.51 -4.00
C ARG A 163 -14.94 -1.65 -5.49
N GLU A 164 -14.74 -2.83 -6.06
CA GLU A 164 -15.30 -3.14 -7.38
C GLU A 164 -16.83 -3.07 -7.30
N ALA A 165 -17.46 -2.27 -8.16
CA ALA A 165 -18.91 -2.22 -8.26
C ALA A 165 -19.44 -3.57 -8.76
N GLU A 166 -20.54 -4.05 -8.18
CA GLU A 166 -21.25 -5.26 -8.63
C GLU A 166 -21.80 -5.11 -10.06
#